data_AF-A0A1V6HX05-F1
#
_entry.id   AF-A0A1V6HX05-F1
#
_cell.length_a   1.000
_cell.length_b   1.000
_cell.length_c   1.000
_cell.angle_alpha   90.00
_cell.angle_beta   90.00
_cell.angle_gamma   90.00
#
_symmetry.space_group_name_H-M   'P 1'
#
loop_
_entity.id
_entity.type
_entity.pdbx_description
1 polymer ?
#
loop_
_entity_poly.entity_id
_entity_poly.type
_entity_poly.pdbx_seq_one_letter_code
_entity_poly.pdbx_strand_id
1 'polypeptide(L)'
;MIPDYQAENESLAGKLSHLNNYNKLPISYIGPLSRFEKANISINEKQYDILILISAPLPYCKLIMKELNYYASLNTAAFFAIISPYSFISKKTNLTIIKSPDDMQWLSIVSNAKNIISTAGYSTIMDLFLLNKNAILIPVKGQTEQEYLANYLNNKHGFKKADSFNNAIARVLQQQNL
;
A
#
# COMPACT_ATOMS: atom_id res chain seq x y z
N MET A 1 -22.80 3.23 -8.10
CA MET A 1 -22.07 1.93 -8.11
C MET A 1 -21.03 1.99 -7.01
N ILE A 2 -20.80 0.90 -6.30
CA ILE A 2 -19.83 0.80 -5.19
C ILE A 2 -18.76 -0.23 -5.58
N PRO A 3 -17.49 0.16 -5.69
CA PRO A 3 -16.38 -0.73 -6.04
C PRO A 3 -15.97 -1.57 -4.83
N ASP A 4 -16.86 -2.47 -4.42
CA ASP A 4 -16.68 -3.40 -3.32
C ASP A 4 -17.58 -4.63 -3.54
N TYR A 5 -17.39 -5.68 -2.75
CA TYR A 5 -18.30 -6.82 -2.76
C TYR A 5 -19.64 -6.49 -2.10
N GLN A 6 -20.71 -7.13 -2.59
CA GLN A 6 -22.04 -6.98 -2.00
C GLN A 6 -22.17 -7.68 -0.64
N ALA A 7 -21.43 -8.78 -0.44
CA ALA A 7 -21.43 -9.52 0.81
C ALA A 7 -20.45 -8.86 1.78
N GLU A 8 -20.94 -8.40 2.94
CA GLU A 8 -20.14 -7.63 3.92
C GLU A 8 -18.95 -8.43 4.48
N ASN A 9 -19.04 -9.76 4.50
CA ASN A 9 -17.94 -10.64 4.91
C ASN A 9 -16.80 -10.75 3.88
N GLU A 10 -17.06 -10.40 2.63
CA GLU A 10 -16.07 -10.35 1.54
C GLU A 10 -15.56 -8.94 1.27
N SER A 11 -16.30 -7.92 1.74
CA SER A 11 -16.04 -6.51 1.55
C SER A 11 -14.62 -6.08 1.98
N LEU A 12 -14.01 -5.21 1.18
CA LEU A 12 -12.72 -4.57 1.49
C LEU A 12 -12.90 -3.28 2.31
N ALA A 13 -14.08 -2.66 2.28
CA ALA A 13 -14.39 -1.41 3.00
C ALA A 13 -15.30 -1.60 4.24
N GLY A 14 -15.85 -2.80 4.45
CA GLY A 14 -16.81 -3.12 5.50
C GLY A 14 -17.95 -2.10 5.60
N LYS A 15 -18.16 -1.56 6.81
CA LYS A 15 -19.22 -0.58 7.08
C LYS A 15 -19.14 0.69 6.24
N LEU A 16 -17.97 1.05 5.67
CA LEU A 16 -17.85 2.23 4.82
C LEU A 16 -18.60 2.06 3.48
N SER A 17 -18.73 0.84 2.96
CA SER A 17 -19.51 0.53 1.76
C SER A 17 -20.93 0.03 2.09
N HIS A 18 -21.14 -0.50 3.31
CA HIS A 18 -22.41 -1.09 3.76
C HIS A 18 -23.11 -0.25 4.85
N LEU A 19 -23.57 0.98 4.56
CA LEU A 19 -24.36 1.75 5.53
C LEU A 19 -25.81 1.24 5.58
N ASN A 20 -26.30 0.98 6.80
CA ASN A 20 -27.64 0.44 7.08
C ASN A 20 -28.84 1.31 6.59
N ASN A 21 -28.60 2.55 6.14
CA ASN A 21 -29.65 3.54 5.87
C ASN A 21 -29.85 3.87 4.37
N TYR A 22 -29.33 3.07 3.44
CA TYR A 22 -29.42 3.33 2.00
C TYR A 22 -30.76 2.96 1.34
N ASN A 23 -31.86 2.89 2.08
CA ASN A 23 -33.18 2.46 1.59
C ASN A 23 -33.83 3.40 0.54
N LYS A 24 -33.12 4.41 0.02
CA LYS A 24 -33.67 5.42 -0.89
C LYS A 24 -32.98 5.50 -2.26
N LEU A 25 -31.85 4.81 -2.48
CA LEU A 25 -31.10 4.89 -3.73
C LEU A 25 -30.81 3.48 -4.28
N PRO A 26 -30.94 3.25 -5.59
CA PRO A 26 -30.51 1.99 -6.20
C PRO A 26 -28.98 1.89 -6.12
N ILE A 27 -28.49 0.92 -5.34
CA ILE A 27 -27.07 0.63 -5.19
C ILE A 27 -26.74 -0.64 -5.96
N SER A 28 -25.64 -0.60 -6.71
CA SER A 28 -25.04 -1.75 -7.35
C SER A 28 -23.59 -1.86 -6.91
N TYR A 29 -23.24 -3.02 -6.39
CA TYR A 29 -21.88 -3.41 -6.04
C TYR A 29 -21.24 -4.07 -7.26
N ILE A 30 -20.02 -3.66 -7.59
CA ILE A 30 -19.32 -4.11 -8.81
C ILE A 30 -18.06 -4.91 -8.53
N GLY A 31 -17.83 -5.25 -7.26
CA GLY A 31 -16.57 -5.84 -6.82
C GLY A 31 -15.44 -4.80 -6.75
N PRO A 32 -14.28 -5.20 -6.19
CA PRO A 32 -13.08 -4.37 -6.19
C PRO A 32 -12.68 -3.98 -7.62
N LEU A 33 -12.29 -2.73 -7.80
CA LEU A 33 -11.78 -2.23 -9.08
C LEU A 33 -10.28 -2.04 -9.01
N SER A 34 -9.56 -2.71 -9.91
CA SER A 34 -8.15 -2.45 -10.18
C SER A 34 -7.95 -2.19 -11.66
N ARG A 35 -7.09 -1.22 -11.97
CA ARG A 35 -6.57 -0.97 -13.31
C ARG A 35 -5.72 -2.13 -13.87
N PHE A 36 -5.42 -3.14 -13.06
CA PHE A 36 -4.54 -4.27 -13.41
C PHE A 36 -5.24 -5.62 -13.55
N GLU A 37 -6.58 -5.67 -13.49
CA GLU A 37 -7.36 -6.93 -13.49
C GLU A 37 -7.03 -7.88 -14.66
N LYS A 38 -6.59 -7.35 -15.81
CA LYS A 38 -6.28 -8.12 -17.03
C LYS A 38 -4.80 -8.11 -17.40
N ALA A 39 -3.93 -7.64 -16.51
CA ALA A 39 -2.53 -7.50 -16.84
C ALA A 39 -1.79 -8.85 -16.70
N ASN A 40 -1.09 -9.27 -17.75
CA ASN A 40 -0.14 -10.38 -17.67
C ASN A 40 1.11 -9.89 -16.93
N ILE A 41 1.35 -10.44 -15.74
CA ILE A 41 2.51 -10.08 -14.93
C ILE A 41 3.76 -10.71 -15.56
N SER A 42 4.62 -9.89 -16.16
CA SER A 42 6.00 -10.27 -16.43
C SER A 42 6.85 -9.98 -15.19
N ILE A 43 7.31 -11.05 -14.54
CA ILE A 43 8.25 -10.95 -13.42
C ILE A 43 9.59 -10.52 -14.02
N ASN A 44 10.15 -9.41 -13.53
CA ASN A 44 11.44 -8.86 -13.96
C ASN A 44 12.51 -9.15 -12.89
N GLU A 45 13.78 -9.13 -13.28
CA GLU A 45 14.90 -9.47 -12.39
C GLU A 45 15.18 -8.42 -11.28
N LYS A 46 14.71 -7.17 -11.42
CA LYS A 46 14.93 -6.13 -10.41
C LYS A 46 13.93 -6.27 -9.26
N GLN A 47 14.39 -6.95 -8.20
CA GLN A 47 13.64 -7.16 -6.98
C GLN A 47 13.95 -6.05 -5.96
N TYR A 48 12.92 -5.43 -5.39
CA TYR A 48 13.06 -4.57 -4.21
C TYR A 48 12.78 -5.39 -2.96
N ASP A 49 13.66 -5.34 -1.97
CA ASP A 49 13.44 -6.01 -0.69
C ASP A 49 12.25 -5.40 0.05
N ILE A 50 12.14 -4.07 -0.03
CA ILE A 50 11.11 -3.28 0.65
C ILE A 50 10.61 -2.16 -0.27
N LEU A 51 9.34 -2.26 -0.65
CA LEU A 51 8.61 -1.23 -1.39
C LEU A 51 7.67 -0.46 -0.45
N ILE A 52 7.73 0.86 -0.55
CA ILE A 52 6.87 1.79 0.18
C ILE A 52 5.89 2.43 -0.82
N LEU A 53 4.59 2.26 -0.59
CA LEU A 53 3.52 2.91 -1.37
C LEU A 53 2.87 3.99 -0.51
N ILE A 54 2.99 5.26 -0.90
CA ILE A 54 2.42 6.37 -0.13
C ILE A 54 1.51 7.25 -0.98
N SER A 55 0.26 7.37 -0.55
CA SER A 55 -0.70 8.37 -1.03
C SER A 55 -1.23 9.16 0.17
N ALA A 56 -0.49 10.20 0.53
CA ALA A 56 -0.76 11.02 1.70
C ALA A 56 -0.39 12.50 1.44
N PRO A 57 -0.84 13.43 2.29
CA PRO A 57 -0.44 14.83 2.20
C PRO A 57 1.08 15.00 2.33
N LEU A 58 1.64 15.98 1.63
CA LEU A 58 3.09 16.24 1.58
C LEU A 58 3.81 16.21 2.94
N PRO A 59 3.26 16.78 4.04
CA PRO A 59 3.91 16.69 5.35
C PRO A 59 4.18 15.25 5.81
N TYR A 60 3.22 14.34 5.59
CA TYR A 60 3.34 12.93 5.95
C TYR A 60 4.35 12.20 5.04
N CYS A 61 4.31 12.49 3.74
CA CYS A 61 5.27 11.93 2.79
C CYS A 61 6.71 12.35 3.12
N LYS A 62 6.93 13.61 3.52
CA LYS A 62 8.24 14.11 3.99
C LYS A 62 8.73 13.38 5.23
N LEU A 63 7.83 13.11 6.19
CA LEU A 63 8.16 12.34 7.38
C LEU A 63 8.61 10.92 7.02
N ILE A 64 7.83 10.20 6.20
CA ILE A 64 8.21 8.85 5.73
C ILE A 64 9.55 8.89 5.00
N MET A 65 9.76 9.86 4.11
CA MET A 65 11.02 9.97 3.36
C MET A 65 12.23 10.19 4.29
N LYS A 66 12.07 10.98 5.35
CA LYS A 66 13.13 11.18 6.36
C LYS A 66 13.48 9.86 7.05
N GLU A 67 12.48 9.14 7.54
CA GLU A 67 12.68 7.86 8.23
C GLU A 67 13.25 6.80 7.27
N LEU A 68 12.72 6.70 6.05
CA LEU A 68 13.22 5.76 5.04
C LEU A 68 14.69 6.02 4.67
N ASN A 69 15.11 7.28 4.57
CA ASN A 69 16.52 7.62 4.39
C ASN A 69 17.41 7.13 5.54
N TYR A 70 16.91 7.23 6.78
CA TYR A 70 17.59 6.72 7.97
C TYR A 70 17.71 5.20 7.92
N TYR A 71 16.62 4.47 7.68
CA TYR A 71 16.67 3.00 7.58
C TYR A 71 17.55 2.52 6.42
N ALA A 72 17.45 3.15 5.24
CA ALA A 72 18.31 2.81 4.11
C ALA A 72 19.80 3.04 4.41
N SER A 73 20.14 3.99 5.30
CA SER A 73 21.52 4.23 5.72
C SER A 73 22.08 3.15 6.64
N LEU A 74 21.23 2.52 7.44
CA LEU A 74 21.62 1.46 8.37
C LEU A 74 21.62 0.08 7.72
N ASN A 75 20.81 -0.12 6.68
CA ASN A 75 20.56 -1.41 6.05
C ASN A 75 21.07 -1.39 4.60
N THR A 76 22.39 -1.22 4.41
CA THR A 76 22.99 -1.01 3.09
C THR A 76 22.89 -2.22 2.16
N ALA A 77 22.68 -3.42 2.71
CA ALA A 77 22.47 -4.65 1.93
C ALA A 77 21.04 -4.78 1.36
N ALA A 78 20.07 -4.04 1.90
CA ALA A 78 18.69 -4.06 1.42
C ALA A 78 18.44 -2.99 0.35
N PHE A 79 17.67 -3.33 -0.68
CA PHE A 79 17.20 -2.41 -1.71
C PHE A 79 15.78 -1.92 -1.42
N PHE A 80 15.66 -0.60 -1.29
CA PHE A 80 14.42 0.10 -1.00
C PHE A 80 13.86 0.79 -2.24
N ALA A 81 12.54 0.83 -2.35
CA ALA A 81 11.83 1.68 -3.28
C ALA A 81 10.69 2.44 -2.60
N ILE A 82 10.39 3.64 -3.06
CA ILE A 82 9.20 4.39 -2.66
C ILE A 82 8.47 4.95 -3.88
N ILE A 83 7.17 4.68 -3.96
CA ILE A 83 6.24 5.30 -4.90
C ILE A 83 5.46 6.40 -4.17
N SER A 84 5.52 7.62 -4.70
CA SER A 84 4.96 8.82 -4.07
C SER A 84 4.35 9.78 -5.09
N PRO A 85 3.32 10.56 -4.74
CA PRO A 85 2.81 11.65 -5.58
C PRO A 85 3.79 12.84 -5.69
N TYR A 86 4.78 12.90 -4.80
CA TYR A 86 5.78 13.97 -4.73
C TYR A 86 7.18 13.48 -5.08
N SER A 87 8.00 14.37 -5.66
CA SER A 87 9.42 14.15 -5.88
C SER A 87 10.19 14.31 -4.58
N PHE A 88 11.17 13.44 -4.36
CA PHE A 88 12.15 13.55 -3.28
C PHE A 88 13.56 13.31 -3.82
N ILE A 89 14.56 13.72 -3.05
CA ILE A 89 15.97 13.53 -3.37
C ILE A 89 16.59 12.71 -2.24
N SER A 90 17.37 11.69 -2.60
CA SER A 90 18.22 10.96 -1.68
C SER A 90 19.59 10.76 -2.29
N LYS A 91 20.64 10.73 -1.45
CA LYS A 91 22.01 10.36 -1.84
C LYS A 91 22.28 8.87 -1.64
N LYS A 92 21.29 8.09 -1.21
CA LYS A 92 21.44 6.65 -0.92
C LYS A 92 21.36 5.85 -2.21
N THR A 93 22.36 5.02 -2.46
CA THR A 93 22.47 4.19 -3.67
C THR A 93 21.50 3.00 -3.65
N ASN A 94 21.10 2.56 -2.45
CA ASN A 94 20.16 1.45 -2.23
C ASN A 94 18.70 1.90 -2.09
N LEU A 95 18.36 3.15 -2.46
CA LEU A 95 17.02 3.70 -2.33
C LEU A 95 16.57 4.35 -3.63
N THR A 96 15.57 3.75 -4.28
CA THR A 96 14.94 4.28 -5.49
C THR A 96 13.70 5.09 -5.11
N ILE A 97 13.60 6.31 -5.64
CA ILE A 97 12.42 7.19 -5.44
C ILE A 97 11.70 7.33 -6.78
N ILE A 98 10.45 6.91 -6.82
CA ILE A 98 9.61 6.95 -8.03
C ILE A 98 8.43 7.89 -7.80
N LYS A 99 8.34 8.96 -8.60
CA LYS A 99 7.19 9.87 -8.56
C LYS A 99 6.16 9.44 -9.60
N SER A 100 4.92 9.21 -9.15
CA SER A 100 3.75 9.01 -10.00
C SER A 100 4.03 8.17 -11.27
N PRO A 101 4.48 6.90 -11.12
CA PRO A 101 4.76 6.05 -12.26
C PRO A 101 3.48 5.78 -13.05
N ASP A 102 3.64 5.50 -14.34
CA ASP A 102 2.53 4.97 -15.14
C ASP A 102 2.11 3.57 -14.65
N ASP A 103 0.98 3.10 -15.16
CA ASP A 103 0.37 1.83 -14.76
C ASP A 103 1.32 0.64 -14.94
N MET A 104 2.02 0.56 -16.06
CA MET A 104 2.94 -0.56 -16.36
C MET A 104 4.16 -0.54 -15.46
N GLN A 105 4.72 0.64 -15.20
CA GLN A 105 5.82 0.82 -14.25
C GLN A 105 5.38 0.45 -12.83
N TRP A 106 4.22 0.94 -12.38
CA TRP A 106 3.68 0.65 -11.06
C TRP A 106 3.48 -0.86 -10.87
N LEU A 107 2.84 -1.52 -11.84
CA LEU A 107 2.60 -2.96 -11.83
C LEU A 107 3.91 -3.74 -11.77
N SER A 108 4.90 -3.37 -12.60
CA SER A 108 6.22 -4.00 -12.60
C SER A 108 6.91 -3.86 -11.23
N ILE A 109 6.92 -2.67 -10.64
CA ILE A 109 7.56 -2.42 -9.34
C ILE A 109 6.87 -3.21 -8.21
N VAL A 110 5.54 -3.19 -8.16
CA VAL A 110 4.76 -3.89 -7.13
C VAL A 110 4.83 -5.40 -7.28
N SER A 111 4.83 -5.90 -8.52
CA SER A 111 4.95 -7.33 -8.80
C SER A 111 6.28 -7.90 -8.33
N ASN A 112 7.36 -7.12 -8.41
CA ASN A 112 8.72 -7.53 -8.05
C ASN A 112 9.15 -7.09 -6.64
N ALA A 113 8.25 -6.57 -5.82
CA ALA A 113 8.54 -6.25 -4.42
C ALA A 113 8.42 -7.49 -3.53
N LYS A 114 9.43 -7.75 -2.69
CA LYS A 114 9.41 -8.84 -1.70
C LYS A 114 8.52 -8.49 -0.52
N ASN A 115 8.61 -7.26 -0.01
CA ASN A 115 7.77 -6.75 1.07
C ASN A 115 7.18 -5.41 0.68
N ILE A 116 5.91 -5.19 1.02
CA ILE A 116 5.19 -3.95 0.72
C ILE A 116 4.72 -3.33 2.02
N ILE A 117 5.03 -2.04 2.21
CA ILE A 117 4.46 -1.19 3.24
C ILE A 117 3.64 -0.12 2.52
N SER A 118 2.36 0.01 2.84
CA SER A 118 1.46 0.93 2.14
C SER A 118 0.65 1.78 3.10
N THR A 119 0.40 3.04 2.75
CA THR A 119 -0.75 3.76 3.33
C THR A 119 -2.05 3.04 2.98
N ALA A 120 -3.04 3.08 3.87
CA ALA A 120 -4.31 2.36 3.69
C ALA A 120 -5.30 3.10 2.78
N GLY A 121 -4.85 3.54 1.60
CA GLY A 121 -5.70 4.14 0.58
C GLY A 121 -6.54 3.08 -0.15
N TYR A 122 -7.84 3.31 -0.30
CA TYR A 122 -8.77 2.28 -0.79
C TYR A 122 -8.42 1.75 -2.19
N SER A 123 -8.08 2.61 -3.15
CA SER A 123 -7.65 2.17 -4.49
C SER A 123 -6.39 1.31 -4.46
N THR A 124 -5.41 1.64 -3.61
CA THR A 124 -4.19 0.83 -3.45
C THR A 124 -4.49 -0.52 -2.81
N ILE A 125 -5.41 -0.57 -1.85
CA ILE A 125 -5.88 -1.83 -1.26
C ILE A 125 -6.51 -2.72 -2.32
N MET A 126 -7.39 -2.18 -3.19
CA MET A 126 -8.01 -2.94 -4.27
C MET A 126 -6.97 -3.47 -5.27
N ASP A 127 -6.01 -2.63 -5.67
CA ASP A 127 -4.90 -3.03 -6.56
C ASP A 127 -4.09 -4.17 -5.94
N LEU A 128 -3.67 -4.06 -4.69
CA LEU A 128 -2.89 -5.10 -4.00
C LEU A 128 -3.69 -6.38 -3.79
N PHE A 129 -4.98 -6.25 -3.45
CA PHE A 129 -5.89 -7.38 -3.27
C PHE A 129 -6.03 -8.20 -4.55
N LEU A 130 -6.35 -7.55 -5.68
CA LEU A 130 -6.51 -8.22 -6.96
C LEU A 130 -5.19 -8.78 -7.52
N LEU A 131 -4.06 -8.17 -7.17
CA LEU A 131 -2.72 -8.69 -7.50
C LEU A 131 -2.22 -9.78 -6.53
N ASN A 132 -3.03 -10.19 -5.54
CA ASN A 132 -2.66 -11.15 -4.49
C ASN A 132 -1.36 -10.76 -3.76
N LYS A 133 -1.19 -9.47 -3.44
CA LYS A 133 -0.02 -8.94 -2.76
C LYS A 133 -0.29 -8.69 -1.28
N ASN A 134 0.55 -9.30 -0.45
CA ASN A 134 0.58 -9.02 0.98
C ASN A 134 1.20 -7.63 1.24
N ALA A 135 0.68 -6.91 2.23
CA ALA A 135 1.23 -5.62 2.62
C ALA A 135 1.03 -5.32 4.11
N ILE A 136 1.95 -4.53 4.67
CA ILE A 136 1.75 -3.89 5.97
C ILE A 136 1.11 -2.52 5.73
N LEU A 137 -0.13 -2.36 6.20
CA LEU A 137 -0.89 -1.13 6.11
C LEU A 137 -0.55 -0.19 7.27
N ILE A 138 -0.19 1.05 6.94
CA ILE A 138 0.01 2.13 7.90
C ILE A 138 -1.11 3.17 7.74
N PRO A 139 -1.81 3.53 8.83
CA PRO A 139 -2.81 4.58 8.76
C PRO A 139 -2.14 5.97 8.68
N VAL A 140 -2.78 6.90 7.96
CA VAL A 140 -2.40 8.31 7.98
C VAL A 140 -3.21 9.01 9.07
N LYS A 141 -2.54 9.46 10.13
CA LYS A 141 -3.19 10.09 11.28
C LYS A 141 -4.05 11.28 10.85
N GLY A 142 -5.32 11.28 11.26
CA GLY A 142 -6.29 12.30 10.88
C GLY A 142 -7.01 12.04 9.55
N GLN A 143 -6.73 10.93 8.87
CA GLN A 143 -7.56 10.41 7.78
C GLN A 143 -8.38 9.22 8.29
N THR A 144 -9.61 9.50 8.69
CA THR A 144 -10.52 8.54 9.32
C THR A 144 -10.77 7.29 8.47
N GLU A 145 -10.89 7.46 7.14
CA GLU A 145 -11.03 6.33 6.20
C GLU A 145 -9.83 5.38 6.26
N GLN A 146 -8.60 5.91 6.16
CA GLN A 146 -7.40 5.09 6.20
C GLN A 146 -7.19 4.43 7.57
N GLU A 147 -7.48 5.16 8.65
CA GLU A 147 -7.46 4.62 10.01
C GLU A 147 -8.44 3.45 10.17
N TYR A 148 -9.66 3.60 9.64
CA TYR A 148 -10.65 2.54 9.62
C TYR A 148 -10.18 1.33 8.79
N LEU A 149 -9.76 1.56 7.53
CA LEU A 149 -9.39 0.49 6.61
C LEU A 149 -8.19 -0.32 7.12
N ALA A 150 -7.16 0.35 7.65
CA ALA A 150 -6.00 -0.32 8.23
C ALA A 150 -6.39 -1.24 9.40
N ASN A 151 -7.35 -0.83 10.24
CA ASN A 151 -7.85 -1.67 11.33
C ASN A 151 -8.75 -2.79 10.81
N TYR A 152 -9.67 -2.49 9.89
CA TYR A 152 -10.65 -3.44 9.36
C TYR A 152 -10.00 -4.60 8.60
N LEU A 153 -8.93 -4.33 7.84
CA LEU A 153 -8.20 -5.31 7.04
C LEU A 153 -7.05 -6.00 7.78
N ASN A 154 -6.82 -5.66 9.06
CA ASN A 154 -5.74 -6.29 9.82
C ASN A 154 -5.96 -7.81 9.93
N ASN A 155 -4.99 -8.59 9.48
CA ASN A 155 -5.03 -10.05 9.36
C ASN A 155 -6.09 -10.59 8.38
N LYS A 156 -6.48 -9.80 7.37
CA LYS A 156 -7.36 -10.23 6.28
C LYS A 156 -6.64 -10.09 4.94
N HIS A 157 -6.91 -11.01 4.01
CA HIS A 157 -6.47 -10.92 2.61
C HIS A 157 -4.96 -10.63 2.42
N GLY A 158 -4.10 -11.10 3.34
CA GLY A 158 -2.66 -10.84 3.27
C GLY A 158 -2.20 -9.48 3.84
N PHE A 159 -3.12 -8.70 4.40
CA PHE A 159 -2.81 -7.41 5.02
C PHE A 159 -2.57 -7.53 6.53
N LYS A 160 -1.59 -6.78 7.02
CA LYS A 160 -1.33 -6.59 8.46
C LYS A 160 -1.29 -5.11 8.77
N LYS A 161 -1.79 -4.69 9.93
CA LYS A 161 -1.67 -3.31 10.40
C LYS A 161 -0.36 -3.08 11.14
N ALA A 162 0.28 -1.95 10.90
CA ALA A 162 1.23 -1.34 11.81
C ALA A 162 0.75 0.04 12.25
N ASP A 163 1.08 0.46 13.47
CA ASP A 163 0.60 1.74 14.01
C ASP A 163 1.36 2.95 13.42
N SER A 164 2.53 2.72 12.85
CA SER A 164 3.36 3.74 12.20
C SER A 164 4.29 3.14 11.15
N PHE A 165 4.86 3.99 10.30
CA PHE A 165 5.90 3.59 9.35
C PHE A 165 7.10 2.94 10.04
N ASN A 166 7.60 3.53 11.14
CA ASN A 166 8.74 2.98 11.88
C ASN A 166 8.45 1.60 12.45
N ASN A 167 7.23 1.38 12.94
CA ASN A 167 6.82 0.06 13.39
C ASN A 167 6.74 -0.95 12.23
N ALA A 168 6.21 -0.53 11.08
CA ALA A 168 6.12 -1.38 9.89
C ALA A 168 7.50 -1.81 9.36
N ILE A 169 8.40 -0.86 9.14
CA ILE A 169 9.72 -1.13 8.55
C ILE A 169 10.62 -1.93 9.49
N ALA A 170 10.57 -1.67 10.81
CA ALA A 170 11.30 -2.46 11.79
C ALA A 170 10.85 -3.93 11.78
N ARG A 171 9.55 -4.21 11.67
CA ARG A 171 9.02 -5.59 11.56
C ARG A 171 9.55 -6.31 10.31
N VAL A 172 9.62 -5.61 9.18
CA VAL A 172 10.13 -6.19 7.92
C VAL A 172 11.62 -6.50 8.04
N LEU A 173 12.41 -5.56 8.55
CA LEU A 173 13.87 -5.75 8.69
C LEU A 173 14.23 -6.86 9.68
N GLN A 174 13.52 -6.96 10.82
CA GLN A 174 13.72 -8.04 11.80
C GLN A 174 13.42 -9.43 11.22
N GLN A 175 12.46 -9.55 10.30
CA GLN A 175 12.13 -10.83 9.65
C GLN A 175 13.18 -11.26 8.62
N GLN A 176 14.08 -10.37 8.21
CA GLN A 176 15.07 -10.63 7.15
C GLN A 176 16.46 -11.07 7.68
N ASN A 177 16.68 -11.15 9.01
CA ASN A 177 18.01 -11.38 9.60
C ASN A 177 19.09 -10.43 9.03
N LEU A 178 18.72 -9.17 8.77
CA LEU A 178 19.62 -8.09 8.37
C LEU A 178 19.98 -7.21 9.58
#